data_AF-A0A8S2XLQ0-F1
#
_entry.id   AF-A0A8S2XLQ0-F1
#
_cell.length_a   1.000
_cell.length_b   1.000
_cell.length_c   1.000
_cell.angle_alpha   90.00
_cell.angle_beta   90.00
_cell.angle_gamma   90.00
#
_symmetry.space_group_name_H-M   'P 1'
#
loop_
_entity.id
_entity.type
_entity.pdbx_description
1 polymer ?
#
loop_
_entity_poly.entity_id
_entity_poly.type
_entity_poly.pdbx_seq_one_letter_code
_entity_poly.pdbx_strand_id
1 'polypeptide(L)' 'YGNANLWRYCCRLFDLMPIGALIDNEVLCIHGGLSPDIGTIDQMRTIERDQEIPHRGGFC' A
#
# COMPACT_ATOMS: atom_id res chain seq x y z
N TYR A 1 22.72 18.81 -14.01
CA TYR A 1 21.27 18.60 -13.78
C TYR A 1 20.81 17.47 -14.69
N GLY A 2 20.14 16.44 -14.16
CA GLY A 2 19.71 15.30 -14.99
C GLY A 2 19.99 13.91 -14.40
N ASN A 3 19.99 13.76 -13.08
CA ASN A 3 20.07 12.43 -12.47
C ASN A 3 18.66 11.97 -12.05
N ALA A 4 18.08 11.06 -12.82
CA ALA A 4 16.77 10.46 -12.54
C ALA A 4 16.79 9.47 -11.36
N ASN A 5 17.95 9.17 -10.77
CA ASN A 5 18.06 8.24 -9.65
C ASN A 5 17.28 8.73 -8.43
N LEU A 6 17.21 10.03 -8.17
CA LEU A 6 16.40 10.57 -7.07
C LEU A 6 14.93 10.16 -7.23
N TRP A 7 14.37 10.38 -8.42
CA TRP A 7 13.00 9.95 -8.74
C TRP A 7 12.83 8.44 -8.56
N ARG A 8 13.76 7.64 -9.11
CA ARG A 8 13.72 6.17 -8.96
C ARG A 8 13.77 5.71 -7.51
N TYR A 9 14.57 6.38 -6.67
CA TYR A 9 14.63 6.08 -5.24
C TYR A 9 13.35 6.47 -4.52
N CYS A 10 12.73 7.60 -4.87
CA CYS A 10 11.42 7.98 -4.35
C CYS A 10 10.34 6.96 -4.73
N CYS A 11 10.27 6.54 -6.00
CA CYS A 11 9.32 5.51 -6.42
C CYS A 11 9.52 4.21 -5.63
N ARG A 12 10.77 3.74 -5.51
CA ARG A 12 11.08 2.55 -4.71
C ARG A 12 10.69 2.70 -3.24
N LEU A 13 10.85 3.89 -2.65
CA LEU A 13 10.40 4.15 -1.29
C LEU A 13 8.88 4.07 -1.17
N PHE A 14 8.15 4.56 -2.17
CA PHE A 14 6.68 4.50 -2.17
C PHE A 14 6.15 3.08 -2.28
N ASP A 15 6.77 2.22 -3.09
CA ASP A 15 6.43 0.80 -3.19
C ASP A 15 6.62 0.04 -1.85
N LEU A 16 7.45 0.58 -0.95
CA LEU A 16 7.71 -0.01 0.37
C LEU A 16 6.83 0.55 1.50
N MET A 17 5.99 1.56 1.23
CA MET A 17 5.18 2.18 2.28
C MET A 17 4.08 1.23 2.79
N PRO A 18 3.68 1.34 4.07
CA PRO A 18 2.52 0.62 4.58
C PRO A 18 1.24 1.09 3.91
N ILE A 19 0.32 0.15 3.61
CA ILE A 19 -0.99 0.44 3.01
C ILE A 19 -2.03 0.90 4.04
N GLY A 20 -1.75 0.64 5.32
CA GLY A 20 -2.60 0.99 6.45
C GLY A 20 -1.99 0.63 7.79
N ALA A 21 -2.67 1.02 8.85
CA ALA A 21 -2.28 0.74 10.23
C ALA A 21 -3.52 0.32 11.04
N LEU A 22 -3.35 -0.62 11.95
CA LEU A 22 -4.35 -0.98 12.95
C LEU A 22 -3.92 -0.39 14.29
N ILE A 23 -4.64 0.63 14.75
CA ILE A 23 -4.34 1.36 15.99
C ILE A 23 -5.09 0.70 17.14
N ASP A 24 -4.35 0.40 18.21
CA ASP A 24 -4.84 -0.24 19.43
C ASP A 24 -5.64 -1.53 19.21
N ASN A 25 -5.44 -2.19 18.06
CA ASN A 25 -6.22 -3.35 17.62
C ASN A 25 -7.74 -3.07 17.45
N GLU A 26 -8.13 -1.81 17.32
CA GLU A 26 -9.53 -1.38 17.25
C GLU A 26 -9.82 -0.55 16.00
N VAL A 27 -8.92 0.36 15.63
CA VAL A 27 -9.17 1.33 14.54
C VAL A 27 -8.27 1.04 13.35
N LEU A 28 -8.88 0.70 12.21
CA LEU A 28 -8.18 0.55 10.95
C LEU A 28 -8.06 1.90 10.23
N CYS A 29 -6.83 2.36 10.00
CA CYS A 29 -6.51 3.57 9.25
C CYS A 29 -5.88 3.19 7.90
N ILE A 30 -6.49 3.64 6.80
CA ILE A 30 -6.06 3.38 5.42
C ILE A 30 -6.19 4.67 4.61
N HIS A 31 -5.37 4.83 3.57
CA HIS A 31 -5.38 6.07 2.78
C HIS A 31 -6.64 6.23 1.91
N GLY A 32 -7.10 5.13 1.32
CA GLY A 32 -8.32 5.08 0.51
C GLY A 32 -9.54 4.69 1.33
N GLY A 33 -9.94 3.42 1.23
CA GLY A 33 -11.15 2.91 1.86
C GLY A 33 -11.26 1.39 1.75
N LEU A 34 -12.42 0.85 2.13
CA LEU A 34 -12.67 -0.58 2.09
C LEU A 34 -12.80 -1.07 0.64
N SER A 35 -12.22 -2.24 0.37
CA SER A 35 -12.37 -2.94 -0.91
C SER A 35 -13.36 -4.11 -0.78
N PRO A 36 -14.21 -4.38 -1.77
CA PRO A 36 -15.05 -5.59 -1.78
C PRO A 36 -14.22 -6.89 -1.85
N ASP A 37 -12.96 -6.82 -2.31
CA ASP A 37 -12.06 -7.97 -2.42
C ASP A 37 -11.35 -8.31 -1.09
N ILE A 38 -11.45 -7.41 -0.10
CA ILE A 38 -10.80 -7.54 1.21
C ILE A 38 -11.87 -7.48 2.29
N GLY A 39 -12.26 -8.66 2.79
CA GLY A 39 -13.26 -8.79 3.86
C GLY A 39 -12.66 -8.77 5.27
N THR A 40 -11.33 -8.96 5.41
CA THR A 40 -10.68 -9.09 6.72
C THR A 40 -9.32 -8.38 6.76
N ILE A 41 -8.88 -7.98 7.96
CA ILE A 41 -7.55 -7.35 8.16
C ILE A 41 -6.43 -8.34 7.83
N ASP A 42 -6.61 -9.63 8.11
CA ASP A 42 -5.59 -10.64 7.80
C ASP A 42 -5.38 -10.80 6.29
N GLN A 43 -6.41 -10.64 5.47
CA GLN A 43 -6.25 -10.59 4.01
C GLN A 43 -5.37 -9.41 3.58
N MET A 44 -5.53 -8.23 4.18
CA MET A 44 -4.66 -7.08 3.88
C MET A 44 -3.19 -7.37 4.16
N ARG A 45 -2.89 -8.14 5.21
CA ARG A 45 -1.51 -8.52 5.59
C ARG A 45 -0.82 -9.42 4.57
N THR A 46 -1.61 -10.09 3.71
CA THR A 46 -1.08 -10.98 2.66
C THR A 46 -0.80 -10.28 1.33
N ILE A 47 -1.10 -8.98 1.22
CA ILE A 47 -0.83 -8.21 0.00
C ILE A 47 0.67 -8.06 -0.19
N GLU A 48 1.15 -8.50 -1.37
CA GLU A 48 2.48 -8.16 -1.85
C GLU A 48 2.49 -6.69 -2.26
N ARG A 49 3.19 -5.85 -1.50
CA ARG A 49 3.17 -4.40 -1.69
C ARG A 49 4.42 -3.83 -2.37
N ASP A 50 5.52 -4.58 -2.41
CA ASP A 50 6.78 -4.20 -3.08
C ASP A 50 6.65 -4.28 -4.61
N GLN A 51 5.68 -3.55 -5.14
CA GLN A 51 5.32 -3.47 -6.55
C GLN A 51 4.57 -2.16 -6.81
N GLU A 52 4.50 -1.78 -8.09
CA GLU A 52 3.65 -0.67 -8.52
C GLU A 52 2.17 -0.97 -8.25
N ILE A 53 1.39 0.06 -7.91
CA ILE A 53 -0.04 -0.06 -7.60
C ILE A 53 -0.79 -0.65 -8.83
N PRO A 54 -1.47 -1.80 -8.69
CA PRO A 54 -2.23 -2.39 -9.78
C PRO A 54 -3.48 -1.56 -10.09
N HIS A 55 -3.95 -1.60 -11.34
CA HIS A 55 -5.14 -0.84 -11.76
C HIS A 55 -6.49 -1.43 -11.31
N ARG A 56 -6.49 -2.56 -10.59
CA ARG A 56 -7.69 -3.25 -10.07
C ARG A 56 -7.34 -4.08 -8.84
N GLY A 57 -8.35 -4.44 -8.05
CA GLY A 57 -8.24 -5.32 -6.89
C GLY A 57 -8.09 -4.56 -5.56
N GLY A 58 -7.88 -5.30 -4.47
CA GLY A 58 -7.83 -4.73 -3.12
C GLY A 58 -6.66 -3.78 -2.81
N PHE A 59 -5.65 -3.70 -3.67
CA PHE A 59 -4.51 -2.79 -3.54
C PHE A 59 -4.57 -1.57 -4.49
N CYS A 60 -5.59 -1.49 -5.35
CA CYS A 60 -5.81 -0.39 -6.29
C CYS A 60 -6.31 0.88 -5.61
#